data_AF-A0A920I9T3-F1
#
_entry.id   AF-A0A920I9T3-F1
#
_cell.length_a   1.000
_cell.length_b   1.000
_cell.length_c   1.000
_cell.angle_alpha   90.00
_cell.angle_beta   90.00
_cell.angle_gamma   90.00
#
_symmetry.space_group_name_H-M   'P 1'
#
loop_
_entity.id
_entity.type
_entity.pdbx_description
1 polymer ?
#
loop_
_entity_poly.entity_id
_entity_poly.type
_entity_poly.pdbx_seq_one_letter_code
_entity_poly.pdbx_strand_id
1 'polypeptide(L)'
;MLFDIDWQGTQQLKARARQDLVSVFILPPSIKELEKRLFKRAQDTSEVVANRMSKSASEMSHYPEYDYVIINHDLDKTVQQVQSILCAERSRRERQIGLVEFVKYLRAQL
;
A
#
# COMPACT_ATOMS: atom_id res chain seq x y z
N MET A 1 1.06 -11.48 -5.09
CA MET A 1 0.45 -10.64 -6.13
C MET A 1 0.52 -9.20 -5.66
N LEU A 2 0.66 -8.23 -6.57
CA LEU A 2 0.61 -6.80 -6.27
C LEU A 2 -0.61 -6.23 -7.00
N PHE A 3 -1.42 -5.45 -6.29
CA PHE A 3 -2.62 -4.81 -6.85
C PHE A 3 -2.47 -3.29 -6.74
N ASP A 4 -2.75 -2.59 -7.83
CA ASP A 4 -2.91 -1.14 -7.86
C ASP A 4 -4.42 -0.86 -8.00
N ILE A 5 -5.06 -0.48 -6.91
CA ILE A 5 -6.52 -0.37 -6.77
C ILE A 5 -6.86 0.86 -5.92
N ASP A 6 -8.07 1.40 -6.12
CA ASP A 6 -8.58 2.50 -5.30
C ASP A 6 -9.03 2.05 -3.90
N TRP A 7 -9.51 3.00 -3.09
CA TRP A 7 -9.99 2.74 -1.73
C TRP A 7 -11.20 1.80 -1.70
N GLN A 8 -12.09 1.86 -2.71
CA GLN A 8 -13.27 1.00 -2.79
C GLN A 8 -12.88 -0.45 -3.06
N GLY A 9 -11.98 -0.68 -4.01
CA GLY A 9 -11.40 -1.99 -4.28
C GLY A 9 -10.66 -2.55 -3.08
N THR A 10 -9.90 -1.69 -2.38
CA THR A 10 -9.19 -2.07 -1.16
C THR A 10 -10.15 -2.52 -0.07
N GLN A 11 -11.25 -1.79 0.18
CA GLN A 11 -12.28 -2.20 1.14
C GLN A 11 -12.90 -3.56 0.80
N GLN A 12 -13.20 -3.81 -0.48
CA GLN A 12 -13.77 -5.09 -0.91
C GLN A 12 -12.81 -6.27 -0.69
N LEU A 13 -11.52 -6.09 -1.01
CA LEU A 13 -10.51 -7.12 -0.74
C LEU A 13 -10.33 -7.34 0.76
N LYS A 14 -10.32 -6.26 1.54
CA LYS A 14 -10.18 -6.30 2.99
C LYS A 14 -11.33 -7.07 3.64
N ALA A 15 -12.56 -6.92 3.13
CA ALA A 15 -13.72 -7.67 3.60
C ALA A 15 -13.64 -9.18 3.29
N ARG A 16 -12.99 -9.57 2.19
CA ARG A 16 -12.91 -10.98 1.74
C ARG A 16 -11.69 -11.73 2.25
N ALA A 17 -10.55 -11.06 2.40
CA ALA A 17 -9.26 -11.71 2.63
C ALA A 17 -8.36 -10.88 3.56
N ARG A 18 -8.90 -10.42 4.69
CA ARG A 18 -8.16 -9.53 5.62
C ARG A 18 -6.82 -10.09 6.08
N GLN A 19 -6.75 -11.39 6.33
CA GLN A 19 -5.54 -12.05 6.88
C GLN A 19 -4.40 -12.14 5.85
N ASP A 20 -4.75 -12.18 4.57
CA ASP A 20 -3.79 -12.32 3.45
C ASP A 20 -3.49 -11.00 2.74
N LEU A 21 -4.18 -9.92 3.13
CA LEU A 21 -3.98 -8.58 2.57
C LEU A 21 -3.05 -7.75 3.45
N VAL A 22 -2.10 -7.09 2.80
CA VAL A 22 -1.33 -5.99 3.38
C VAL A 22 -1.61 -4.77 2.51
N SER A 23 -2.18 -3.72 3.10
CA SER A 23 -2.49 -2.49 2.37
C SER A 23 -1.50 -1.39 2.70
N VAL A 24 -0.97 -0.73 1.66
CA VAL A 24 -0.04 0.40 1.78
C VAL A 24 -0.62 1.60 1.06
N PHE A 25 -0.85 2.70 1.77
CA PHE A 25 -1.30 3.96 1.21
C PHE A 25 -0.11 4.87 0.92
N ILE A 26 -0.04 5.45 -0.28
CA ILE A 26 1.06 6.34 -0.66
C ILE A 26 0.55 7.77 -0.78
N LEU A 27 1.01 8.64 0.12
CA LEU A 27 0.69 10.06 0.13
C LEU A 27 1.72 10.88 -0.66
N PRO A 28 1.29 11.94 -1.36
CA PRO A 28 2.21 12.97 -1.83
C PRO A 28 2.77 13.77 -0.64
N PRO A 29 3.94 14.41 -0.78
CA PRO A 29 4.54 15.20 0.29
C PRO A 29 3.85 16.56 0.50
N SER A 30 3.06 17.01 -0.49
CA SER A 30 2.21 18.19 -0.40
C SER A 30 1.13 18.15 -1.49
N ILE A 31 0.07 18.95 -1.30
CA ILE A 31 -0.99 19.17 -2.30
C ILE A 31 -0.42 19.77 -3.60
N LYS A 32 0.52 20.70 -3.49
CA LYS A 32 1.17 21.32 -4.66
C LYS A 32 1.94 20.29 -5.49
N GLU A 33 2.60 19.34 -4.84
CA GLU A 33 3.32 18.26 -5.52
C GLU A 33 2.35 17.26 -6.17
N LEU A 34 1.21 16.97 -5.52
CA LEU A 34 0.15 16.16 -6.11
C LEU A 34 -0.40 16.80 -7.39
N GLU A 35 -0.75 18.08 -7.32
CA GLU A 35 -1.25 18.87 -8.45
C GLU A 35 -0.23 18.85 -9.60
N LYS A 36 1.05 19.14 -9.32
CA LYS A 36 2.14 19.07 -10.30
C LYS A 36 2.26 17.69 -10.96
N ARG A 37 2.10 16.60 -10.19
CA ARG A 37 2.13 15.22 -10.72
C ARG A 37 0.92 14.92 -11.59
N LEU A 38 -0.27 15.41 -11.24
CA LEU A 38 -1.48 15.29 -12.05
C LEU A 38 -1.34 16.07 -13.36
N PHE A 39 -0.85 17.31 -13.31
CA PHE A 39 -0.54 18.09 -14.53
C PHE A 39 0.51 17.41 -15.41
N LYS A 40 1.54 16.78 -14.84
CA LYS A 40 2.56 16.08 -15.63
C LYS A 40 2.05 14.78 -16.26
N ARG A 41 1.09 14.11 -15.62
CA ARG A 41 0.46 12.88 -16.14
C ARG A 41 -0.63 13.16 -17.17
N ALA A 42 -1.29 14.30 -17.04
CA ALA A 42 -2.38 14.69 -17.92
C ALA A 42 -1.82 15.49 -19.11
N GLN A 43 -2.15 15.08 -20.33
CA GLN A 43 -2.16 15.99 -21.49
C GLN A 43 -3.42 16.90 -21.44
N ASP A 44 -4.13 16.93 -20.31
CA ASP A 44 -5.47 17.46 -20.18
C ASP A 44 -5.50 18.94 -19.74
N THR A 45 -6.67 19.55 -19.96
CA THR A 45 -7.00 20.91 -19.55
C THR A 45 -7.06 21.08 -18.04
N SER A 46 -6.97 22.34 -17.58
CA SER A 46 -7.05 22.72 -16.15
C SER A 46 -8.30 22.17 -15.43
N GLU A 47 -9.42 22.01 -16.12
CA GLU A 47 -10.67 21.45 -15.56
C GLU A 47 -10.54 19.97 -15.14
N VAL A 48 -9.81 19.16 -15.91
CA VAL A 48 -9.62 17.74 -15.58
C VAL A 48 -8.77 17.60 -14.32
N VAL A 49 -7.73 18.43 -14.19
CA VAL A 49 -6.87 18.44 -12.99
C VAL A 49 -7.67 18.90 -11.77
N ALA A 50 -8.50 19.94 -11.89
CA ALA A 50 -9.36 20.39 -10.79
C ALA A 50 -10.32 19.30 -10.30
N ASN A 51 -10.95 18.56 -11.23
CA ASN A 51 -11.84 17.46 -10.89
C ASN A 51 -11.08 16.30 -10.19
N ARG A 52 -9.89 15.94 -10.68
CA ARG A 52 -9.04 14.91 -10.03
C ARG A 52 -8.57 15.35 -8.65
N MET A 53 -8.15 16.60 -8.49
CA MET A 53 -7.78 17.16 -7.18
C MET A 53 -8.94 17.10 -6.18
N SER A 54 -10.17 17.41 -6.62
CA SER A 54 -11.35 17.31 -5.78
C SER A 54 -11.62 15.87 -5.31
N LYS A 55 -11.36 14.88 -6.16
CA LYS A 55 -11.49 13.45 -5.79
C LYS A 55 -10.39 13.01 -4.83
N SER A 56 -9.16 13.45 -5.04
CA SER A 56 -8.01 13.08 -4.19
C SER A 56 -8.20 13.45 -2.73
N ALA A 57 -8.89 14.55 -2.42
CA ALA A 57 -9.18 14.91 -1.03
C ALA A 57 -10.08 13.86 -0.33
N SER A 58 -11.10 13.37 -1.02
CA SER A 58 -11.96 12.29 -0.52
C SER A 58 -11.21 10.98 -0.43
N GLU A 59 -10.36 10.64 -1.40
CA GLU A 59 -9.56 9.41 -1.36
C GLU A 59 -8.56 9.42 -0.19
N MET A 60 -7.94 10.56 0.07
CA MET A 60 -6.99 10.73 1.17
C MET A 60 -7.63 10.55 2.55
N SER A 61 -8.92 10.83 2.74
CA SER A 61 -9.57 10.67 4.05
C SER A 61 -9.67 9.20 4.50
N HIS A 62 -9.55 8.25 3.56
CA HIS A 62 -9.57 6.81 3.81
C HIS A 62 -8.21 6.23 4.23
N TYR A 63 -7.15 7.05 4.37
CA TYR A 63 -5.84 6.56 4.83
C TYR A 63 -5.87 5.75 6.15
N PRO A 64 -6.75 6.02 7.14
CA PRO A 64 -6.77 5.25 8.39
C PRO A 64 -7.18 3.79 8.20
N GLU A 65 -7.70 3.44 7.03
CA GLU A 65 -8.10 2.08 6.70
C GLU A 65 -6.93 1.20 6.21
N TYR A 66 -5.74 1.78 6.01
CA TYR A 66 -4.57 1.07 5.50
C TYR A 66 -3.66 0.57 6.63
N ASP A 67 -2.93 -0.52 6.38
CA ASP A 67 -1.99 -1.07 7.37
C ASP A 67 -0.74 -0.19 7.51
N TYR A 68 -0.30 0.41 6.40
CA TYR A 68 0.85 1.30 6.34
C TYR A 68 0.55 2.56 5.51
N VAL A 69 1.16 3.68 5.89
CA VAL A 69 1.11 4.93 5.12
C VAL A 69 2.53 5.41 4.86
N ILE A 70 2.84 5.71 3.60
CA ILE A 70 4.15 6.22 3.16
C ILE A 70 3.98 7.58 2.52
N ILE A 71 4.77 8.58 2.95
CA ILE A 71 4.82 9.89 2.30
C ILE A 71 5.95 9.88 1.26
N ASN A 72 5.57 9.99 -0.01
CA ASN A 72 6.48 9.89 -1.15
C ASN A 72 7.19 11.21 -1.46
N HIS A 73 8.20 11.53 -0.64
CA HIS A 73 9.15 12.61 -0.89
C HIS A 73 10.15 12.28 -2.00
N ASP A 74 10.55 11.01 -2.07
CA ASP A 74 11.56 10.49 -2.97
C ASP A 74 11.16 9.08 -3.42
N LEU A 75 11.31 8.80 -4.71
CA LEU A 75 10.84 7.54 -5.30
C LEU A 75 11.66 6.36 -4.78
N ASP A 76 12.99 6.48 -4.76
CA ASP A 76 13.87 5.38 -4.38
C ASP A 76 13.69 5.00 -2.92
N LYS A 77 13.57 6.00 -2.03
CA LYS A 77 13.25 5.77 -0.61
C LYS A 77 11.86 5.14 -0.42
N THR A 78 10.87 5.59 -1.18
CA THR A 78 9.51 5.02 -1.12
C THR A 78 9.52 3.54 -1.53
N VAL A 79 10.25 3.20 -2.60
CA VAL A 79 10.40 1.81 -3.06
C VAL A 79 11.08 0.96 -1.98
N GLN A 80 12.16 1.45 -1.37
CA GLN A 80 12.84 0.75 -0.28
C GLN A 80 11.93 0.51 0.94
N GLN A 81 11.09 1.48 1.29
CA GLN A 81 10.11 1.33 2.38
C GLN A 81 9.06 0.26 2.04
N VAL A 82 8.51 0.27 0.82
CA VAL A 82 7.55 -0.76 0.38
C VAL A 82 8.18 -2.15 0.37
N GLN A 83 9.43 -2.28 -0.10
CA GLN A 83 10.17 -3.54 -0.06
C GLN A 83 10.40 -4.03 1.37
N SER A 84 10.68 -3.10 2.30
CA SER A 84 10.88 -3.43 3.72
C SER A 84 9.60 -3.95 4.35
N ILE A 85 8.46 -3.31 4.09
CA ILE A 85 7.13 -3.77 4.51
C ILE A 85 6.85 -5.16 3.94
N LEU A 86 7.06 -5.36 2.64
CA LEU A 86 6.86 -6.65 1.99
C LEU A 86 7.70 -7.77 2.63
N CYS A 87 8.96 -7.48 2.94
CA CYS A 87 9.85 -8.43 3.60
C CYS A 87 9.32 -8.79 5.00
N ALA A 88 9.03 -7.80 5.84
CA ALA A 88 8.51 -8.00 7.18
C ALA A 88 7.19 -8.79 7.19
N GLU A 89 6.27 -8.44 6.28
CA GLU A 89 4.97 -9.07 6.16
C GLU A 89 5.04 -10.52 5.66
N ARG A 90 6.04 -10.87 4.86
CA ARG A 90 6.31 -12.27 4.47
C ARG A 90 6.94 -13.07 5.61
N SER A 91 7.74 -12.43 6.46
CA SER A 91 8.38 -13.07 7.61
C SER A 91 7.45 -13.34 8.79
N ARG A 92 6.21 -12.84 8.78
CA ARG A 92 5.22 -13.13 9.82
C ARG A 92 5.03 -14.65 9.97
N ARG A 93 5.10 -15.14 11.22
CA ARG A 93 4.94 -16.56 11.58
C ARG A 93 3.74 -17.23 10.89
N GLU A 94 2.60 -16.54 10.85
CA GLU A 94 1.34 -17.03 10.25
C GLU A 94 1.45 -17.30 8.73
N ARG A 95 2.41 -16.68 8.05
CA ARG A 95 2.65 -16.80 6.60
C ARG A 95 3.84 -17.69 6.26
N GLN A 96 4.52 -18.25 7.27
CA GLN A 96 5.64 -19.17 7.07
C GLN A 96 5.13 -20.60 6.91
N ILE A 97 5.01 -21.04 5.66
CA ILE A 97 4.51 -22.38 5.31
C ILE A 97 5.48 -23.45 5.84
N GLY A 98 4.94 -24.48 6.50
CA GLY A 98 5.72 -25.62 7.01
C GLY A 98 6.50 -25.34 8.29
N LEU A 99 6.36 -24.15 8.89
CA LEU A 99 7.09 -23.78 10.11
C LEU A 99 6.74 -24.70 11.29
N VAL A 100 5.48 -25.12 11.42
CA VAL A 100 5.05 -25.98 12.53
C VAL A 100 5.71 -27.36 12.45
N GLU A 101 5.75 -27.93 11.26
CA GLU A 101 6.36 -29.21 10.93
C GLU A 101 7.87 -29.15 11.14
N PHE A 102 8.50 -28.07 10.68
CA PHE A 102 9.92 -27.82 10.90
C PHE A 102 10.27 -27.74 12.40
N VAL A 103 9.47 -27.02 13.20
CA VAL A 103 9.67 -26.95 14.65
C VAL A 103 9.47 -28.32 15.32
N LYS A 104 8.47 -29.11 14.90
CA LYS A 104 8.29 -30.48 15.39
C LYS A 104 9.49 -31.36 15.07
N TYR A 105 10.02 -31.26 13.86
CA TYR A 105 11.23 -31.97 13.43
C TYR A 105 12.43 -31.61 14.32
N LEU A 106 12.70 -30.32 14.55
CA LEU A 106 13.79 -29.89 15.43
C LEU A 106 13.63 -30.41 16.86
N ARG A 107 12.41 -30.41 17.40
CA ARG A 107 12.12 -30.92 18.75
C ARG A 107 12.35 -32.42 18.90
N ALA A 108 12.23 -33.20 17.82
CA ALA A 108 12.46 -34.64 17.84
C ALA A 108 13.96 -35.02 17.80
N GLN A 109 14.86 -34.06 17.57
CA GLN A 109 16.31 -34.26 17.55
C GLN A 109 16.99 -33.97 18.90
N LEU A 110 16.25 -33.40 19.85
CA LEU A 110 16.66 -33.16 21.23
C LEU A 110 16.25 -34.35 22.10
#